data_AF-A0A1N7DWG3-F1
#
_entry.id   AF-A0A1N7DWG3-F1
#
_cell.length_a   1.000
_cell.length_b   1.000
_cell.length_c   1.000
_cell.angle_alpha   90.00
_cell.angle_beta   90.00
_cell.angle_gamma   90.00
#
_symmetry.space_group_name_H-M   'P 1'
#
loop_
_entity.id
_entity.type
_entity.pdbx_description
1 polymer ?
#
loop_
_entity_poly.entity_id
_entity_poly.type
_entity_poly.pdbx_seq_one_letter_code
_entity_poly.pdbx_strand_id
1 'polypeptide(L)'
;MAKAQPHYLKTRQVTFPTKGKFKEHLQAILHKTTSLPNNEVEDQDDIFDLIDFLEDYHNESITIQEQFDLENCIFYVDKPQDYNGYCFWLMDKNNQNKRQFSITSFGNPRTPMQNLVSCFGYIIREMKARFRKEIAMQEGKDFKEYDLWNEEPKPKELVLEFIKIHNLKDKLHLVVSPNGLNNNAPYLMPDYEYLAKEYQDFYFNKKANDLLKLELRPRM
;
A
#
# COMPACT_ATOMS: atom_id res chain seq x y z
N MET A 1 23.26 -17.36 -8.34
CA MET A 1 22.45 -16.19 -8.70
C MET A 1 21.04 -16.67 -8.95
N ALA A 2 20.03 -16.11 -8.28
CA ALA A 2 18.64 -16.50 -8.54
C ALA A 2 18.26 -16.10 -9.98
N LYS A 3 17.78 -17.07 -10.77
CA LYS A 3 17.31 -16.84 -12.13
C LYS A 3 16.11 -15.88 -12.05
N ALA A 4 16.09 -14.80 -12.83
CA ALA A 4 14.94 -13.90 -12.88
C ALA A 4 13.68 -14.72 -13.20
N GLN A 5 12.64 -14.58 -12.39
CA GLN A 5 11.38 -15.26 -12.66
C GLN A 5 10.67 -14.56 -13.82
N PRO A 6 10.34 -15.29 -14.90
CA PRO A 6 9.54 -14.75 -15.98
C PRO A 6 8.11 -14.51 -15.51
N HIS A 7 7.42 -13.59 -16.17
CA HIS A 7 6.02 -13.26 -15.89
C HIS A 7 5.21 -13.50 -17.16
N TYR A 8 4.11 -14.22 -17.03
CA TYR A 8 3.32 -14.74 -18.13
C TYR A 8 1.91 -14.15 -18.11
N LEU A 9 1.50 -13.55 -19.22
CA LEU A 9 0.13 -13.12 -19.47
C LEU A 9 -0.60 -14.28 -20.13
N LYS A 10 -1.50 -14.92 -19.39
CA LYS A 10 -2.17 -16.18 -19.76
C LYS A 10 -3.12 -16.02 -20.94
N THR A 11 -3.73 -14.86 -21.10
CA THR A 11 -4.75 -14.63 -22.13
C THR A 11 -4.12 -14.52 -23.52
N ARG A 12 -3.02 -13.78 -23.63
CA ARG A 12 -2.29 -13.60 -24.91
C ARG A 12 -1.09 -14.51 -25.09
N GLN A 13 -0.78 -15.32 -24.08
CA GLN A 13 0.37 -16.21 -24.05
C GLN A 13 1.72 -15.47 -24.22
N VAL A 14 1.81 -14.25 -23.68
CA VAL A 14 3.01 -13.41 -23.74
C VAL A 14 3.85 -13.60 -22.49
N THR A 15 5.17 -13.77 -22.65
CA THR A 15 6.10 -13.91 -21.52
C THR A 15 7.08 -12.75 -21.47
N PHE A 16 7.19 -12.12 -20.31
CA PHE A 16 8.19 -11.11 -20.00
C PHE A 16 9.34 -11.72 -19.22
N PRO A 17 10.60 -11.52 -19.64
CA PRO A 17 11.76 -12.15 -19.01
C PRO A 17 12.08 -11.59 -17.63
N THR A 18 11.60 -10.38 -17.30
CA THR A 18 11.82 -9.73 -16.01
C THR A 18 10.62 -8.88 -15.59
N LYS A 19 10.50 -8.62 -14.28
CA LYS A 19 9.54 -7.66 -13.71
C LYS A 19 9.69 -6.26 -14.31
N GLY A 20 10.92 -5.84 -14.61
CA GLY A 20 11.19 -4.55 -15.24
C GLY A 20 10.56 -4.46 -16.63
N LYS A 21 10.74 -5.48 -17.47
CA LYS A 21 10.16 -5.52 -18.82
C LYS A 21 8.64 -5.55 -18.82
N PHE A 22 8.03 -6.26 -17.86
CA PHE A 22 6.59 -6.23 -17.71
C PHE A 22 6.11 -4.85 -17.23
N LYS A 23 6.78 -4.21 -16.27
CA LYS A 23 6.43 -2.83 -15.87
C LYS A 23 6.57 -1.83 -17.03
N GLU A 24 7.61 -1.94 -17.84
CA GLU A 24 7.79 -1.12 -19.04
C GLU A 24 6.62 -1.30 -20.02
N HIS A 25 6.15 -2.55 -20.20
CA HIS A 25 4.96 -2.85 -21.01
C HIS A 25 3.70 -2.17 -20.48
N LEU A 26 3.38 -2.34 -19.19
CA LEU A 26 2.23 -1.68 -18.56
C LEU A 26 2.31 -0.15 -18.61
N GLN A 27 3.53 0.41 -18.49
CA GLN A 27 3.77 1.85 -18.63
C GLN A 27 3.53 2.34 -20.07
N ALA A 28 3.85 1.52 -21.07
CA ALA A 28 3.59 1.83 -22.47
C ALA A 28 2.08 1.89 -22.74
N ILE A 29 1.30 0.95 -22.18
CA ILE A 29 -0.18 0.99 -22.24
C ILE A 29 -0.69 2.30 -21.63
N LEU A 30 -0.18 2.70 -20.46
CA LEU A 30 -0.58 3.96 -19.80
C LEU A 30 -0.31 5.16 -20.71
N HIS A 31 0.89 5.24 -21.28
CA HIS A 31 1.29 6.35 -22.13
C HIS A 31 0.48 6.42 -23.43
N LYS A 32 0.26 5.26 -24.08
CA LYS A 32 -0.61 5.12 -25.25
C LYS A 32 -2.00 5.65 -24.93
N THR A 33 -2.58 5.22 -23.81
CA THR A 33 -3.94 5.58 -23.40
C THR A 33 -4.08 7.06 -23.06
N THR A 34 -3.12 7.67 -22.36
CA THR A 34 -3.13 9.13 -22.07
C THR A 34 -3.07 10.02 -23.30
N SER A 35 -2.73 9.46 -24.46
CA SER A 35 -2.65 10.18 -25.73
C SER A 35 -3.95 10.08 -26.54
N LEU A 36 -4.94 9.31 -26.06
CA LEU A 36 -6.24 9.12 -26.71
C LEU A 36 -7.25 10.20 -26.27
N PRO A 37 -8.20 10.60 -27.12
CA PRO A 37 -9.16 11.67 -26.80
C PRO A 37 -10.08 11.40 -25.60
N ASN A 38 -10.41 10.13 -25.34
CA ASN A 38 -11.26 9.67 -24.23
C ASN A 38 -10.46 9.15 -23.03
N ASN A 39 -9.13 9.01 -23.17
CA ASN A 39 -8.26 8.32 -22.22
C ASN A 39 -8.74 6.90 -21.86
N GLU A 40 -9.51 6.22 -22.71
CA GLU A 40 -9.94 4.84 -22.49
C GLU A 40 -8.96 3.87 -23.18
N VAL A 41 -8.75 2.70 -22.58
CA VAL A 41 -7.95 1.64 -23.20
C VAL A 41 -8.83 0.99 -24.27
N GLU A 42 -8.63 1.36 -25.53
CA GLU A 42 -9.43 0.85 -26.66
C GLU A 42 -8.89 -0.47 -27.25
N ASP A 43 -7.60 -0.74 -27.03
CA ASP A 43 -6.92 -1.89 -27.59
C ASP A 43 -7.23 -3.15 -26.76
N GLN A 44 -7.85 -4.14 -27.40
CA GLN A 44 -8.31 -5.36 -26.74
C GLN A 44 -7.15 -6.16 -26.12
N ASP A 45 -6.00 -6.13 -26.76
CA ASP A 45 -4.81 -6.83 -26.31
C ASP A 45 -4.23 -6.18 -25.05
N ASP A 46 -4.24 -4.84 -25.00
CA ASP A 46 -3.87 -4.08 -23.80
C ASP A 46 -4.88 -4.30 -22.65
N ILE A 47 -6.18 -4.42 -22.95
CA ILE A 47 -7.21 -4.75 -21.95
C ILE A 47 -6.91 -6.12 -21.32
N PHE A 48 -6.66 -7.15 -22.15
CA PHE A 48 -6.33 -8.48 -21.64
C PHE A 48 -5.07 -8.47 -20.78
N ASP A 49 -4.05 -7.72 -21.19
CA ASP A 49 -2.81 -7.60 -20.43
C ASP A 49 -3.02 -6.92 -19.07
N LEU A 50 -3.93 -5.94 -18.99
CA LEU A 50 -4.32 -5.29 -17.74
C LEU A 50 -5.15 -6.21 -16.83
N ILE A 51 -6.05 -7.02 -17.39
CA ILE A 51 -6.82 -8.02 -16.65
C ILE A 51 -5.87 -9.06 -16.04
N ASP A 52 -5.03 -9.69 -16.85
CA ASP A 52 -4.04 -10.68 -16.39
C ASP A 52 -3.10 -10.07 -15.32
N PHE A 53 -2.70 -8.80 -15.49
CA PHE A 53 -1.95 -8.07 -14.46
C PHE A 53 -2.72 -7.96 -13.14
N LEU A 54 -3.99 -7.55 -13.19
CA LEU A 54 -4.83 -7.38 -12.01
C LEU A 54 -5.13 -8.70 -11.31
N GLU A 55 -5.30 -9.79 -12.05
CA GLU A 55 -5.61 -11.10 -11.50
C GLU A 55 -4.40 -11.80 -10.87
N ASP A 56 -3.26 -11.76 -11.56
CA ASP A 56 -2.13 -12.64 -11.24
C ASP A 56 -0.95 -11.91 -10.59
N TYR A 57 -0.83 -10.59 -10.77
CA TYR A 57 0.40 -9.84 -10.41
C TYR A 57 0.18 -8.62 -9.53
N HIS A 58 -1.03 -8.05 -9.50
CA HIS A 58 -1.33 -6.88 -8.67
C HIS A 58 -1.42 -7.26 -7.18
N ASN A 59 -0.91 -6.39 -6.32
CA ASN A 59 -0.86 -6.65 -4.87
C ASN A 59 -2.23 -6.79 -4.20
N GLU A 60 -3.29 -6.33 -4.88
CA GLU A 60 -4.68 -6.37 -4.41
C GLU A 60 -5.56 -7.26 -5.31
N SER A 61 -4.96 -8.26 -5.99
CA SER A 61 -5.67 -9.04 -7.00
C SER A 61 -6.95 -9.67 -6.50
N ILE A 62 -6.92 -10.25 -5.30
CA ILE A 62 -8.08 -10.91 -4.67
C ILE A 62 -9.22 -9.90 -4.48
N THR A 63 -8.95 -8.76 -3.87
CA THR A 63 -9.96 -7.72 -3.60
C THR A 63 -10.57 -7.16 -4.86
N ILE A 64 -9.74 -6.94 -5.89
CA ILE A 64 -10.23 -6.40 -7.16
C ILE A 64 -11.16 -7.42 -7.82
N GLN A 65 -10.80 -8.71 -7.84
CA GLN A 65 -11.65 -9.79 -8.38
C GLN A 65 -12.93 -10.04 -7.56
N GLU A 66 -12.92 -9.78 -6.25
CA GLU A 66 -14.12 -9.85 -5.41
C GLU A 66 -15.10 -8.69 -5.66
N GLN A 67 -14.60 -7.53 -6.07
CA GLN A 67 -15.37 -6.30 -6.22
C GLN A 67 -15.82 -6.04 -7.65
N PHE A 68 -15.11 -6.58 -8.65
CA PHE A 68 -15.29 -6.26 -10.05
C PHE A 68 -15.30 -7.51 -10.92
N ASP A 69 -16.26 -7.57 -11.83
CA ASP A 69 -16.19 -8.43 -13.01
C ASP A 69 -15.29 -7.74 -14.05
N LEU A 70 -14.01 -8.14 -14.07
CA LEU A 70 -12.97 -7.47 -14.88
C LEU A 70 -13.24 -7.54 -16.38
N GLU A 71 -13.90 -8.59 -16.85
CA GLU A 71 -14.30 -8.74 -18.26
C GLU A 71 -15.38 -7.72 -18.66
N ASN A 72 -16.17 -7.26 -17.69
CA ASN A 72 -17.22 -6.26 -17.89
C ASN A 72 -16.83 -4.85 -17.42
N CYS A 73 -15.55 -4.59 -17.19
CA CYS A 73 -15.05 -3.27 -16.82
C CYS A 73 -14.62 -2.43 -18.05
N ILE A 74 -14.59 -1.12 -17.86
CA ILE A 74 -13.89 -0.15 -18.72
C ILE A 74 -12.59 0.20 -18.03
N PHE A 75 -11.47 0.12 -18.76
CA PHE A 75 -10.18 0.60 -18.32
C PHE A 75 -9.91 1.97 -18.91
N TYR A 76 -9.50 2.93 -18.09
CA TYR A 76 -9.20 4.28 -18.53
C TYR A 76 -8.12 4.91 -17.67
N VAL A 77 -7.61 6.06 -18.10
CA VAL A 77 -6.56 6.79 -17.42
C VAL A 77 -7.05 8.17 -17.01
N ASP A 78 -6.87 8.52 -15.74
CA ASP A 78 -7.28 9.81 -15.20
C ASP A 78 -6.33 10.27 -14.09
N LYS A 79 -6.34 11.56 -13.77
CA LYS A 79 -5.53 12.16 -12.71
C LYS A 79 -6.26 12.05 -11.36
N PRO A 80 -5.62 11.49 -10.31
CA PRO A 80 -6.14 11.59 -8.96
C PRO A 80 -6.18 13.05 -8.48
N GLN A 81 -7.11 13.38 -7.58
CA GLN A 81 -7.26 14.73 -7.02
C GLN A 81 -6.01 15.21 -6.26
N ASP A 82 -5.30 14.29 -5.60
CA ASP A 82 -4.20 14.61 -4.68
C ASP A 82 -2.80 14.38 -5.28
N TYR A 83 -2.69 14.00 -6.56
CA TYR A 83 -1.43 13.62 -7.16
C TYR A 83 -1.26 14.13 -8.58
N ASN A 84 -0.09 14.69 -8.88
CA ASN A 84 0.23 15.24 -10.18
C ASN A 84 0.79 14.12 -11.09
N GLY A 85 -0.08 13.19 -11.49
CA GLY A 85 0.27 12.10 -12.39
C GLY A 85 -0.95 11.32 -12.85
N TYR A 86 -0.86 10.71 -14.02
CA TYR A 86 -1.92 9.86 -14.56
C TYR A 86 -1.86 8.47 -13.93
N CYS A 87 -3.03 7.90 -13.61
CA CYS A 87 -3.16 6.55 -13.07
C CYS A 87 -4.23 5.78 -13.83
N PHE A 88 -4.11 4.46 -13.85
CA PHE A 88 -5.17 3.62 -14.37
C PHE A 88 -6.35 3.58 -13.41
N TRP A 89 -7.54 3.53 -14.00
CA TRP A 89 -8.80 3.31 -13.36
C TRP A 89 -9.52 2.17 -14.05
N LEU A 90 -10.28 1.41 -13.28
CA LEU A 90 -11.30 0.52 -13.78
C LEU A 90 -12.68 1.02 -13.34
N MET A 91 -13.69 0.85 -14.20
CA MET A 91 -15.08 1.15 -13.91
C MET A 91 -15.99 0.02 -14.39
N ASP A 92 -16.82 -0.49 -13.50
CA ASP A 92 -17.81 -1.51 -13.82
C ASP A 92 -18.94 -0.87 -14.66
N LYS A 93 -19.22 -1.44 -15.83
CA LYS A 93 -20.25 -0.91 -16.75
C LYS A 93 -21.65 -0.95 -16.16
N ASN A 94 -21.95 -1.93 -15.29
CA ASN A 94 -23.29 -2.18 -14.76
C ASN A 94 -23.64 -1.24 -13.61
N ASN A 95 -22.72 -1.01 -12.68
CA ASN A 95 -22.99 -0.26 -11.45
C ASN A 95 -22.21 1.06 -11.36
N GLN A 96 -21.33 1.36 -12.33
CA GLN A 96 -20.52 2.57 -12.40
C GLN A 96 -19.57 2.74 -11.20
N ASN A 97 -19.35 1.70 -10.40
CA ASN A 97 -18.31 1.69 -9.37
C ASN A 97 -16.96 1.79 -10.07
N LYS A 98 -16.08 2.62 -9.53
CA LYS A 98 -14.75 2.83 -10.08
C LYS A 98 -13.68 2.72 -9.02
N ARG A 99 -12.51 2.26 -9.44
CA ARG A 99 -11.33 2.10 -8.58
C ARG A 99 -10.08 2.45 -9.35
N GLN A 100 -9.20 3.23 -8.72
CA GLN A 100 -7.84 3.42 -9.22
C GLN A 100 -6.97 2.21 -8.90
N PHE A 101 -6.02 1.89 -9.77
CA PHE A 101 -5.00 0.88 -9.49
C PHE A 101 -3.63 1.32 -10.02
N SER A 102 -2.58 0.77 -9.46
CA SER A 102 -1.21 1.14 -9.79
C SER A 102 -0.45 -0.02 -10.41
N ILE A 103 0.16 0.22 -11.57
CA ILE A 103 1.11 -0.72 -12.19
C ILE A 103 2.43 -0.84 -11.41
N THR A 104 2.64 0.05 -10.42
CA THR A 104 3.77 -0.08 -9.50
C THR A 104 3.50 -1.08 -8.37
N SER A 105 2.22 -1.35 -8.06
CA SER A 105 1.73 -2.34 -7.09
C SER A 105 1.82 -3.77 -7.64
N PHE A 106 2.99 -4.11 -8.15
CA PHE A 106 3.33 -5.35 -8.85
C PHE A 106 4.14 -6.26 -7.93
N GLY A 107 3.69 -7.51 -7.77
CA GLY A 107 4.50 -8.64 -7.33
C GLY A 107 5.09 -8.51 -5.92
N ASN A 108 4.25 -8.30 -4.92
CA ASN A 108 4.29 -8.98 -3.62
C ASN A 108 3.09 -8.50 -2.78
N PRO A 109 2.07 -9.34 -2.51
CA PRO A 109 1.11 -9.01 -1.45
C PRO A 109 1.92 -8.68 -0.20
N ARG A 110 1.56 -7.59 0.49
CA ARG A 110 2.29 -7.18 1.68
C ARG A 110 2.37 -8.36 2.63
N THR A 111 3.59 -8.71 3.05
CA THR A 111 3.79 -9.76 4.04
C THR A 111 3.04 -9.40 5.33
N PRO A 112 2.63 -10.39 6.16
CA PRO A 112 2.02 -10.09 7.45
C PRO A 112 2.84 -9.11 8.29
N MET A 113 4.17 -9.16 8.20
CA MET A 113 5.04 -8.18 8.85
C MET A 113 4.84 -6.76 8.32
N GLN A 114 4.77 -6.57 7.00
CA GLN A 114 4.53 -5.26 6.39
C GLN A 114 3.14 -4.73 6.72
N ASN A 115 2.13 -5.62 6.77
CA ASN A 115 0.78 -5.24 7.20
C ASN A 115 0.76 -4.82 8.65
N LEU A 116 1.43 -5.56 9.53
CA LEU A 116 1.48 -5.23 10.96
C LEU A 116 2.20 -3.90 11.21
N VAL A 117 3.32 -3.63 10.52
CA VAL A 117 4.01 -2.33 10.62
C VAL A 117 3.08 -1.19 10.18
N SER A 118 2.34 -1.38 9.10
CA SER A 118 1.40 -0.37 8.61
C SER A 118 0.24 -0.17 9.59
N CYS A 119 -0.36 -1.27 10.07
CA CYS A 119 -1.47 -1.26 11.03
C CYS A 119 -1.08 -0.53 12.32
N PHE A 120 0.05 -0.89 12.90
CA PHE A 120 0.57 -0.24 14.10
C PHE A 120 0.97 1.22 13.87
N GLY A 121 1.45 1.57 12.68
CA GLY A 121 1.66 2.96 12.26
C GLY A 121 0.36 3.79 12.30
N TYR A 122 -0.76 3.22 11.87
CA TYR A 122 -2.08 3.86 11.97
C TYR A 122 -2.54 4.00 13.43
N ILE A 123 -2.38 2.95 14.24
CA ILE A 123 -2.79 2.92 15.65
C ILE A 123 -2.14 4.05 16.47
N ILE A 124 -0.89 4.41 16.17
CA ILE A 124 -0.17 5.49 16.88
C ILE A 124 -0.26 6.86 16.19
N ARG A 125 -0.98 7.00 15.08
CA ARG A 125 -0.99 8.21 14.26
C ARG A 125 -1.40 9.46 15.05
N GLU A 126 -2.50 9.38 15.79
CA GLU A 126 -3.00 10.50 16.61
C GLU A 126 -2.03 10.85 17.74
N MET A 127 -1.36 9.84 18.32
CA MET A 127 -0.33 10.04 19.32
C MET A 127 0.89 10.77 18.74
N LYS A 128 1.37 10.36 17.56
CA LYS A 128 2.44 11.04 16.84
C LYS A 128 2.06 12.48 16.46
N ALA A 129 0.80 12.72 16.08
CA ALA A 129 0.32 14.08 15.79
C ALA A 129 0.39 15.00 17.01
N ARG A 130 0.09 14.48 18.21
CA ARG A 130 0.26 15.22 19.48
C ARG A 130 1.73 15.50 19.77
N PHE A 131 2.60 14.49 19.69
CA PHE A 131 4.04 14.66 19.93
C PHE A 131 4.67 15.66 18.97
N ARG A 132 4.23 15.67 17.71
CA ARG A 132 4.68 16.66 16.72
C ARG A 132 4.39 18.09 17.18
N LYS A 133 3.17 18.35 17.68
CA LYS A 133 2.77 19.67 18.17
C LYS A 133 3.60 20.07 19.39
N GLU A 134 3.79 19.15 20.34
CA GLU A 134 4.59 19.37 21.56
C GLU A 134 6.05 19.74 21.20
N ILE A 135 6.70 18.92 20.38
CA ILE A 135 8.10 19.11 20.00
C ILE A 135 8.27 20.37 19.15
N ALA A 136 7.36 20.62 18.18
CA ALA A 136 7.42 21.83 17.36
C ALA A 136 7.28 23.10 18.21
N MET A 137 6.39 23.09 19.21
CA MET A 137 6.25 24.19 20.14
C MET A 137 7.52 24.40 20.98
N GLN A 138 8.15 23.32 21.45
CA GLN A 138 9.42 23.39 22.19
C GLN A 138 10.58 23.91 21.33
N GLU A 139 10.61 23.56 20.05
CA GLU A 139 11.62 24.00 19.08
C GLU A 139 11.31 25.35 18.41
N GLY A 140 10.18 25.99 18.72
CA GLY A 140 9.76 27.26 18.10
C GLY A 140 9.42 27.14 16.60
N LYS A 141 8.99 25.95 16.15
CA LYS A 141 8.65 25.64 14.75
C LYS A 141 7.12 25.57 14.56
N ASP A 142 6.63 25.86 13.36
CA ASP A 142 5.24 25.59 13.00
C ASP A 142 5.05 24.09 12.69
N PHE A 143 4.25 23.39 13.50
CA PHE A 143 3.97 21.96 13.30
C PHE A 143 3.31 21.63 11.94
N LYS A 144 2.80 22.61 11.20
CA LYS A 144 2.25 22.44 9.85
C LYS A 144 3.34 22.33 8.78
N GLU A 145 4.50 22.91 9.03
CA GLU A 145 5.65 22.94 8.11
C GLU A 145 6.58 21.73 8.29
N TYR A 146 6.38 20.93 9.35
CA TYR A 146 7.26 19.80 9.69
C TYR A 146 6.48 18.50 9.90
N ASP A 147 7.15 17.37 9.67
CA ASP A 147 6.67 16.04 10.00
C ASP A 147 7.52 15.37 11.08
N LEU A 148 6.89 14.51 11.87
CA LEU A 148 7.54 13.80 12.98
C LEU A 148 8.02 12.42 12.54
N TRP A 149 9.34 12.27 12.50
CA TRP A 149 10.03 11.05 12.13
C TRP A 149 10.48 10.27 13.36
N ASN A 150 10.39 8.94 13.28
CA ASN A 150 11.05 8.05 14.22
C ASN A 150 12.46 7.81 13.69
N GLU A 151 13.43 8.47 14.30
CA GLU A 151 14.83 8.32 13.92
C GLU A 151 15.37 6.98 14.41
N GLU A 152 15.17 6.66 15.68
CA GLU A 152 15.61 5.41 16.30
C GLU A 152 14.75 5.07 17.53
N PRO A 153 14.36 3.80 17.71
CA PRO A 153 14.30 2.73 16.70
C PRO A 153 13.38 3.08 15.52
N LYS A 154 13.68 2.54 14.35
CA LYS A 154 12.83 2.65 13.16
C LYS A 154 11.47 1.97 13.40
N PRO A 155 10.40 2.37 12.69
CA PRO A 155 9.08 1.77 12.86
C PRO A 155 9.06 0.23 12.76
N LYS A 156 9.85 -0.35 11.85
CA LYS A 156 9.97 -1.81 11.71
C LYS A 156 10.60 -2.46 12.95
N GLU A 157 11.59 -1.80 13.56
CA GLU A 157 12.32 -2.31 14.73
C GLU A 157 11.43 -2.29 15.98
N LEU A 158 10.63 -1.23 16.16
CA LEU A 158 9.61 -1.16 17.22
C LEU A 158 8.62 -2.32 17.14
N VAL A 159 8.17 -2.62 15.93
CA VAL A 159 7.20 -3.69 15.69
C VAL A 159 7.85 -5.06 15.91
N LEU A 160 9.11 -5.25 15.52
CA LEU A 160 9.86 -6.49 15.81
C LEU A 160 10.06 -6.71 17.31
N GLU A 161 10.37 -5.65 18.06
CA GLU A 161 10.50 -5.71 19.52
C GLU A 161 9.16 -6.10 20.16
N PHE A 162 8.07 -5.46 19.74
CA PHE A 162 6.73 -5.79 20.21
C PHE A 162 6.32 -7.24 19.89
N ILE A 163 6.58 -7.70 18.65
CA ILE A 163 6.35 -9.10 18.25
C ILE A 163 7.08 -10.08 19.17
N LYS A 164 8.32 -9.75 19.57
CA LYS A 164 9.12 -10.58 20.46
C LYS A 164 8.54 -10.62 21.87
N ILE A 165 8.08 -9.49 22.42
CA ILE A 165 7.47 -9.40 23.74
C ILE A 165 6.19 -10.26 23.81
N HIS A 166 5.38 -10.23 22.76
CA HIS A 166 4.08 -10.92 22.71
C HIS A 166 4.13 -12.32 22.04
N ASN A 167 5.32 -12.83 21.72
CA ASN A 167 5.53 -14.13 21.04
C ASN A 167 4.66 -14.32 19.78
N LEU A 168 4.62 -13.30 18.90
CA LEU A 168 3.72 -13.29 17.73
C LEU A 168 4.37 -13.81 16.43
N LYS A 169 5.68 -14.09 16.44
CA LYS A 169 6.49 -14.29 15.22
C LYS A 169 5.91 -15.31 14.23
N ASP A 170 5.44 -16.45 14.74
CA ASP A 170 4.99 -17.56 13.88
C ASP A 170 3.49 -17.49 13.55
N LYS A 171 2.77 -16.51 14.12
CA LYS A 171 1.31 -16.36 13.97
C LYS A 171 0.87 -15.02 13.41
N LEU A 172 1.78 -14.24 12.80
CA LEU A 172 1.48 -12.92 12.26
C LEU A 172 0.29 -12.93 11.27
N HIS A 173 0.15 -13.99 10.48
CA HIS A 173 -0.95 -14.16 9.53
C HIS A 173 -2.33 -14.32 10.20
N LEU A 174 -2.37 -14.65 11.49
CA LEU A 174 -3.59 -14.70 12.31
C LEU A 174 -3.85 -13.38 13.06
N VAL A 175 -2.82 -12.54 13.19
CA VAL A 175 -2.86 -11.32 14.02
C VAL A 175 -3.36 -10.11 13.21
N VAL A 176 -2.93 -10.00 11.96
CA VAL A 176 -3.24 -8.85 11.11
C VAL A 176 -3.89 -9.31 9.82
N SER A 177 -4.87 -8.54 9.36
CA SER A 177 -5.55 -8.81 8.11
C SER A 177 -4.56 -8.84 6.93
N PRO A 178 -4.79 -9.68 5.92
CA PRO A 178 -4.22 -9.41 4.61
C PRO A 178 -4.72 -8.04 4.13
N ASN A 179 -3.90 -7.34 3.33
CA ASN A 179 -4.39 -6.19 2.59
C ASN A 179 -5.47 -6.72 1.63
N GLY A 180 -6.71 -6.25 1.78
CA GLY A 180 -7.77 -6.60 0.84
C GLY A 180 -9.14 -6.95 1.39
N LEU A 181 -9.33 -7.01 2.71
CA LEU A 181 -10.65 -7.26 3.32
C LEU A 181 -11.50 -5.98 3.43
N ASN A 182 -11.83 -5.36 2.30
CA ASN A 182 -12.69 -4.15 2.16
C ASN A 182 -12.21 -2.84 2.84
N ASN A 183 -11.14 -2.87 3.64
CA ASN A 183 -10.53 -1.68 4.23
C ASN A 183 -9.26 -1.28 3.46
N ASN A 184 -9.13 0.02 3.14
CA ASN A 184 -7.93 0.61 2.51
C ASN A 184 -6.65 0.52 3.37
N ALA A 185 -6.73 -0.07 4.56
CA ALA A 185 -5.61 -0.26 5.49
C ALA A 185 -5.73 -1.61 6.23
N PRO A 186 -4.60 -2.27 6.54
CA PRO A 186 -4.59 -3.49 7.33
C PRO A 186 -5.03 -3.21 8.78
N TYR A 187 -5.80 -4.13 9.35
CA TYR A 187 -6.35 -4.04 10.70
C TYR A 187 -6.00 -5.30 11.51
N LEU A 188 -6.08 -5.20 12.84
CA LEU A 188 -5.89 -6.35 13.73
C LEU A 188 -7.11 -7.27 13.61
N MET A 189 -6.89 -8.57 13.51
CA MET A 189 -7.98 -9.55 13.51
C MET A 189 -8.75 -9.49 14.84
N PRO A 190 -10.05 -9.87 14.89
CA PRO A 190 -10.90 -9.69 16.07
C PRO A 190 -10.30 -10.20 17.39
N ASP A 191 -9.71 -11.40 17.36
CA ASP A 191 -9.08 -12.02 18.54
C ASP A 191 -7.82 -11.29 19.04
N TYR A 192 -7.31 -10.33 18.26
CA TYR A 192 -6.07 -9.60 18.49
C TYR A 192 -6.25 -8.10 18.61
N GLU A 193 -7.48 -7.58 18.59
CA GLU A 193 -7.75 -6.13 18.71
C GLU A 193 -7.17 -5.52 19.99
N TYR A 194 -7.06 -6.31 21.06
CA TYR A 194 -6.46 -5.88 22.33
C TYR A 194 -5.00 -5.40 22.17
N LEU A 195 -4.27 -5.90 21.17
CA LEU A 195 -2.90 -5.48 20.87
C LEU A 195 -2.80 -4.01 20.47
N ALA A 196 -3.90 -3.38 20.01
CA ALA A 196 -3.88 -1.96 19.67
C ALA A 196 -3.54 -1.09 20.89
N LYS A 197 -4.21 -1.36 22.02
CA LYS A 197 -3.96 -0.63 23.27
C LYS A 197 -2.58 -0.94 23.83
N GLU A 198 -2.20 -2.22 23.84
CA GLU A 198 -0.87 -2.63 24.32
C GLU A 198 0.26 -2.00 23.50
N TYR A 199 0.08 -1.87 22.18
CA TYR A 199 1.06 -1.20 21.32
C TYR A 199 1.11 0.31 21.56
N GLN A 200 -0.04 0.96 21.81
CA GLN A 200 -0.07 2.37 22.21
C GLN A 200 0.68 2.61 23.52
N ASP A 201 0.43 1.78 24.53
CA ASP A 201 1.08 1.87 25.83
C ASP A 201 2.60 1.60 25.71
N PHE A 202 2.99 0.58 24.93
CA PHE A 202 4.38 0.29 24.60
C PHE A 202 5.09 1.48 23.95
N TYR A 203 4.48 2.10 22.94
CA TYR A 203 5.04 3.24 22.23
C TYR A 203 5.15 4.47 23.14
N PHE A 204 4.10 4.77 23.92
CA PHE A 204 4.10 5.87 24.88
C PHE A 204 5.18 5.69 25.94
N ASN A 205 5.31 4.50 26.52
CA ASN A 205 6.31 4.20 27.53
C ASN A 205 7.72 4.35 26.97
N LYS A 206 8.00 3.91 25.73
CA LYS A 206 9.30 4.17 25.12
C LYS A 206 9.57 5.66 24.93
N LYS A 207 8.56 6.46 24.52
CA LYS A 207 8.70 7.93 24.43
C LYS A 207 9.00 8.54 25.80
N ALA A 208 8.29 8.14 26.84
CA ALA A 208 8.41 8.69 28.19
C ALA A 208 9.74 8.35 28.87
N ASN A 209 10.40 7.27 28.45
CA ASN A 209 11.72 6.86 28.96
C ASN A 209 12.87 7.24 28.01
N ASP A 210 12.64 8.17 27.07
CA ASP A 210 13.63 8.64 26.08
C ASP A 210 14.24 7.52 25.22
N LEU A 211 13.52 6.40 25.06
CA LEU A 211 13.90 5.27 24.21
C LEU A 211 13.41 5.44 22.76
N LEU A 212 12.68 6.53 22.46
CA LEU A 212 12.34 6.95 21.11
C LEU A 212 13.06 8.27 20.77
N LYS A 213 13.98 8.22 19.82
CA LYS A 213 14.53 9.41 19.18
C LYS A 213 13.56 9.87 18.09
N LEU A 214 12.99 11.05 18.30
CA LEU A 214 12.04 11.68 17.40
C LEU A 214 12.67 12.93 16.79
N GLU A 215 12.43 13.16 15.51
CA GLU A 215 13.01 14.27 14.76
C GLU A 215 11.92 15.00 13.96
N LEU A 216 11.95 16.33 13.97
CA LEU A 216 11.14 17.16 13.07
C LEU A 216 11.89 17.41 11.76
N ARG A 217 11.29 16.99 10.64
CA ARG A 217 11.82 17.26 9.29
C ARG A 217 10.88 18.17 8.51
N PRO A 218 11.39 19.12 7.72
CA PRO A 218 10.53 19.95 6.86
C PRO A 218 9.67 19.08 5.94
N ARG A 219 8.41 19.48 5.75
CA ARG A 219 7.57 18.93 4.70
C ARG A 219 8.12 19.36 3.34
N MET A 220 8.30 18.38 2.45
CA MET A 220 8.61 18.63 1.04
C MET A 220 7.33 18.81 0.24
#